data_AF-A0A6J7H2H5-F1
#
_entry.id   AF-A0A6J7H2H5-F1
#
_cell.length_a   1.000
_cell.length_b   1.000
_cell.length_c   1.000
_cell.angle_alpha   90.00
_cell.angle_beta   90.00
_cell.angle_gamma   90.00
#
_symmetry.space_group_name_H-M   'P 1'
#
loop_
_entity.id
_entity.type
_entity.pdbx_description
1 polymer ?
#
loop_
_entity_poly.entity_id
_entity_poly.type
_entity_poly.pdbx_seq_one_letter_code
_entity_poly.pdbx_strand_id
1 'polypeptide(L)'
;MEDRRDSVVLVVAGYPEEMQEFLAANPGLRSRFPTTIEFPDYSTEELMQIIDSLGQKQRYELTAEARLCFAAQLDSLPREKGFGNARVARNMFEAAVNRHASRVVKLEQPTERDLIALIPADVGAPDLSGPNLSEPDSSEPTLTKREQDSP
;
A
#
# COMPACT_ATOMS: atom_id res chain seq x y z
N MET A 1 -29.41 -12.29 6.29
CA MET A 1 -28.24 -11.89 7.09
C MET A 1 -28.41 -12.22 8.58
N GLU A 2 -29.63 -12.15 9.13
CA GLU A 2 -29.91 -12.51 10.54
C GLU A 2 -29.76 -14.03 10.82
N ASP A 3 -30.17 -14.89 9.89
CA ASP A 3 -30.24 -16.36 10.09
C ASP A 3 -28.90 -17.11 10.02
N ARG A 4 -27.78 -16.40 9.86
CA ARG A 4 -26.45 -17.00 9.65
C ARG A 4 -25.34 -16.36 10.47
N ARG A 5 -25.67 -15.63 11.55
CA ARG A 5 -24.72 -14.93 12.42
C ARG A 5 -23.56 -15.79 12.90
N ASP A 6 -23.80 -17.10 13.09
CA ASP A 6 -22.77 -18.03 13.59
C ASP A 6 -21.91 -18.67 12.49
N SER A 7 -22.11 -18.29 11.21
CA SER A 7 -21.44 -18.91 10.06
C SER A 7 -20.72 -17.94 9.12
N VAL A 8 -20.85 -16.63 9.35
CA VAL A 8 -20.27 -15.59 8.46
C VAL A 8 -19.68 -14.46 9.29
N VAL A 9 -18.42 -14.14 9.00
CA VAL A 9 -17.75 -12.91 9.46
C VAL A 9 -17.73 -11.93 8.29
N LEU A 10 -18.25 -10.72 8.50
CA LEU A 10 -18.18 -9.63 7.54
C LEU A 10 -17.16 -8.60 8.02
N VAL A 11 -16.16 -8.32 7.18
CA VAL A 11 -15.20 -7.24 7.39
C VAL A 11 -15.43 -6.19 6.31
N VAL A 12 -15.62 -4.94 6.73
CA VAL A 12 -15.70 -3.77 5.87
C VAL A 12 -14.51 -2.87 6.15
N ALA A 13 -13.97 -2.25 5.11
CA ALA A 13 -12.82 -1.37 5.20
C ALA A 13 -13.00 -0.19 4.25
N GLY A 14 -12.55 0.99 4.66
CA GLY A 14 -12.67 2.24 3.93
C GLY A 14 -11.98 3.37 4.70
N TYR A 15 -11.95 4.58 4.15
CA TYR A 15 -11.39 5.71 4.90
C TYR A 15 -12.30 6.09 6.08
N PRO A 16 -11.75 6.66 7.16
CA PRO A 16 -12.51 6.92 8.38
C PRO A 16 -13.81 7.69 8.16
N GLU A 17 -13.77 8.75 7.35
CA GLU A 17 -14.95 9.58 7.05
C GLU A 17 -16.06 8.78 6.34
N GLU A 18 -15.71 8.02 5.30
CA GLU A 18 -16.67 7.20 4.55
C GLU A 18 -17.24 6.08 5.42
N MET A 19 -16.42 5.51 6.31
CA MET A 19 -16.88 4.50 7.25
C MET A 19 -17.86 5.09 8.28
N GLN A 20 -17.67 6.33 8.71
CA GLN A 20 -18.64 7.02 9.56
C GLN A 20 -19.96 7.25 8.83
N GLU A 21 -19.91 7.72 7.57
CA GLU A 21 -21.09 7.90 6.73
C GLU A 21 -21.82 6.58 6.48
N PHE A 22 -21.08 5.51 6.15
CA PHE A 22 -21.61 4.17 5.96
C PHE A 22 -22.33 3.64 7.22
N LEU A 23 -21.72 3.79 8.39
CA LEU A 23 -22.32 3.35 9.66
C LEU A 23 -23.51 4.21 10.09
N ALA A 24 -23.58 5.46 9.63
CA ALA A 24 -24.69 6.38 9.88
C ALA A 24 -25.87 6.19 8.91
N ALA A 25 -25.66 5.54 7.76
CA ALA A 25 -26.68 5.35 6.72
C ALA A 25 -27.94 4.63 7.22
N ASN A 26 -27.81 3.72 8.20
CA ASN A 26 -28.95 3.26 8.99
C ASN A 26 -28.52 2.87 10.43
N PRO A 27 -29.40 3.05 11.44
CA PRO A 27 -29.07 2.69 12.83
C PRO A 27 -28.73 1.21 13.04
N GLY A 28 -29.24 0.34 12.16
CA GLY A 28 -29.04 -1.10 12.21
C GLY A 28 -27.64 -1.58 11.80
N LEU A 29 -26.87 -0.77 11.06
CA LEU A 29 -25.49 -1.07 10.68
C LEU A 29 -24.56 -0.85 11.86
N ARG A 30 -24.74 0.25 12.60
CA ARG A 30 -23.93 0.57 13.78
C ARG A 30 -23.97 -0.53 14.85
N SER A 31 -25.12 -1.18 15.04
CA SER A 31 -25.24 -2.32 15.97
C SER A 31 -24.66 -3.64 15.43
N ARG A 32 -24.47 -3.75 14.11
CA ARG A 32 -23.92 -4.95 13.43
C ARG A 32 -22.40 -4.89 13.27
N PHE A 33 -21.78 -3.72 13.46
CA PHE A 33 -20.32 -3.53 13.49
C PHE A 33 -19.87 -3.04 14.88
N PRO A 34 -19.88 -3.91 15.90
CA PRO A 34 -19.50 -3.53 17.26
C PRO A 34 -17.99 -3.30 17.43
N THR A 35 -17.18 -3.75 16.47
CA THR A 35 -15.72 -3.64 16.51
C THR A 35 -15.26 -2.76 15.35
N THR A 36 -14.57 -1.68 15.70
CA THR A 36 -13.90 -0.79 14.76
C THR A 36 -12.41 -0.81 15.08
N ILE A 37 -11.58 -1.02 14.06
CA ILE A 37 -10.13 -0.98 14.17
C ILE A 37 -9.64 0.13 13.25
N GLU A 38 -8.97 1.11 13.82
CA GLU A 38 -8.36 2.20 13.07
C GLU A 38 -6.90 1.85 12.76
N PHE A 39 -6.51 2.03 11.50
CA PHE A 39 -5.14 1.83 11.04
C PHE A 39 -4.55 3.21 10.74
N PRO A 40 -3.74 3.79 11.63
CA PRO A 40 -3.08 5.06 11.37
C PRO A 40 -2.06 4.92 10.23
N ASP A 41 -1.76 6.02 9.57
CA ASP A 41 -0.68 6.07 8.59
C ASP A 41 0.67 5.78 9.26
N TYR A 42 1.56 5.11 8.52
CA TYR A 42 2.91 4.84 8.99
C TYR A 42 3.73 6.12 9.04
N SER A 43 4.47 6.30 10.13
CA SER A 43 5.56 7.26 10.22
C SER A 43 6.64 6.99 9.17
N THR A 44 7.48 7.98 8.87
CA THR A 44 8.64 7.79 8.01
C THR A 44 9.56 6.68 8.53
N GLU A 45 9.73 6.56 9.84
CA GLU A 45 10.53 5.49 10.45
C GLU A 45 9.95 4.10 10.15
N GLU A 46 8.64 3.92 10.30
CA GLU A 46 7.97 2.65 10.00
C GLU A 46 8.03 2.32 8.51
N LEU A 47 7.88 3.32 7.62
CA LEU A 47 8.06 3.12 6.18
C LEU A 47 9.50 2.74 5.82
N MET A 48 10.50 3.32 6.50
CA MET A 48 11.89 2.93 6.35
C MET A 48 12.14 1.48 6.79
N GLN A 49 11.47 1.01 7.86
CA GLN A 49 11.53 -0.40 8.27
C GLN A 49 10.96 -1.34 7.20
N ILE A 50 9.91 -0.93 6.50
CA ILE A 50 9.36 -1.68 5.37
C ILE A 50 10.39 -1.76 4.22
N ILE A 51 11.03 -0.64 3.87
CA ILE A 51 12.07 -0.59 2.84
C ILE A 51 13.24 -1.49 3.21
N ASP A 52 13.69 -1.47 4.47
CA ASP A 52 14.75 -2.34 4.96
C ASP A 52 14.38 -3.82 4.87
N SER A 53 13.15 -4.16 5.25
CA SER A 53 12.65 -5.53 5.15
C SER A 53 12.62 -6.01 3.70
N LEU A 54 12.22 -5.15 2.76
CA LEU A 54 12.26 -5.45 1.33
C LEU A 54 13.70 -5.65 0.82
N GLY A 55 14.62 -4.79 1.25
CA GLY A 55 16.05 -4.90 0.94
C GLY A 55 16.62 -6.23 1.42
N GLN A 56 16.43 -6.57 2.69
CA GLN A 56 16.88 -7.84 3.27
C GLN A 56 16.30 -9.05 2.54
N LYS A 57 15.00 -9.03 2.25
CA LYS A 57 14.32 -10.13 1.54
C LYS A 57 14.86 -10.34 0.13
N GLN A 58 15.24 -9.26 -0.54
CA GLN A 58 15.74 -9.28 -1.93
C GLN A 58 17.27 -9.23 -2.03
N ARG A 59 17.98 -9.30 -0.89
CA ARG A 59 19.45 -9.22 -0.78
C ARG A 59 20.06 -7.93 -1.32
N TYR A 60 19.34 -6.81 -1.16
CA TYR A 60 19.88 -5.47 -1.35
C TYR A 60 20.28 -4.85 -0.02
N GLU A 61 21.39 -4.10 -0.05
CA GLU A 61 21.89 -3.32 1.07
C GLU A 61 21.77 -1.82 0.74
N LEU A 62 21.05 -1.07 1.56
CA LEU A 62 21.01 0.38 1.43
C LEU A 62 22.27 0.97 2.05
N THR A 63 23.00 1.83 1.34
CA THR A 63 24.06 2.61 1.99
C THR A 63 23.44 3.63 2.96
N ALA A 64 24.24 4.11 3.91
CA ALA A 64 23.80 5.11 4.88
C ALA A 64 23.24 6.37 4.18
N GLU A 65 23.89 6.79 3.10
CA GLU A 65 23.47 7.94 2.30
C GLU A 65 22.17 7.65 1.53
N ALA A 66 22.01 6.45 0.96
CA ALA A 66 20.77 6.05 0.30
C ALA A 66 19.59 6.03 1.28
N ARG A 67 19.83 5.54 2.50
CA ARG A 67 18.85 5.56 3.60
C ARG A 67 18.38 6.98 3.91
N LEU A 68 19.31 7.94 3.99
CA LEU A 68 18.98 9.36 4.19
C LEU A 68 18.14 9.92 3.04
N CYS A 69 18.46 9.56 1.79
CA CYS A 69 17.67 9.98 0.64
C CYS A 69 16.24 9.42 0.66
N PHE A 70 16.06 8.13 1.01
CA PHE A 70 14.73 7.54 1.16
C PHE A 70 13.92 8.26 2.25
N ALA A 71 14.51 8.49 3.43
CA ALA A 71 13.85 9.17 4.53
C ALA A 71 13.44 10.60 4.17
N ALA A 72 14.37 11.40 3.61
CA ALA A 72 14.08 12.76 3.19
C ALA A 72 12.95 12.82 2.14
N GLN A 73 12.91 11.84 1.24
CA GLN A 73 11.87 11.76 0.23
C GLN A 73 10.52 11.38 0.84
N LEU A 74 10.49 10.41 1.77
CA LEU A 74 9.28 10.04 2.52
C LEU A 74 8.72 11.19 3.36
N ASP A 75 9.59 12.02 3.93
CA ASP A 75 9.21 13.23 4.69
C ASP A 75 8.65 14.33 3.78
N SER A 76 9.07 14.37 2.51
CA SER A 76 8.58 15.37 1.54
C SER A 76 7.20 15.02 0.96
N LEU A 77 6.72 13.79 1.11
CA LEU A 77 5.45 13.36 0.54
C LEU A 77 4.27 13.80 1.43
N PRO A 78 3.21 14.39 0.86
CA PRO A 78 2.03 14.78 1.60
C PRO A 78 1.30 13.54 2.15
N ARG A 79 1.00 13.56 3.45
CA ARG A 79 0.26 12.49 4.15
C ARG A 79 -1.24 12.74 4.07
N GLU A 80 -1.75 12.79 2.85
CA GLU A 80 -3.15 13.03 2.55
C GLU A 80 -3.94 11.73 2.37
N LYS A 81 -5.26 11.85 2.28
CA LYS A 81 -6.16 10.73 2.01
C LYS A 81 -5.70 9.95 0.77
N GLY A 82 -5.43 8.67 0.94
CA GLY A 82 -4.92 7.82 -0.13
C GLY A 82 -3.40 7.84 -0.33
N PHE A 83 -2.63 8.33 0.66
CA PHE A 83 -1.17 8.26 0.67
C PHE A 83 -0.62 6.87 0.28
N GLY A 84 -1.30 5.78 0.65
CA GLY A 84 -0.97 4.43 0.18
C GLY A 84 0.06 3.68 1.04
N ASN A 85 0.66 4.34 2.05
CA ASN A 85 1.45 3.70 3.12
C ASN A 85 2.51 2.71 2.59
N ALA A 86 2.41 1.43 2.98
CA ALA A 86 3.33 0.38 2.57
C ALA A 86 3.48 0.25 1.04
N ARG A 87 2.46 0.67 0.26
CA ARG A 87 2.54 0.72 -1.21
C ARG A 87 3.56 1.75 -1.67
N VAL A 88 3.61 2.94 -1.05
CA VAL A 88 4.61 3.97 -1.37
C VAL A 88 6.01 3.44 -1.10
N ALA A 89 6.24 2.88 0.09
CA ALA A 89 7.53 2.28 0.45
C ALA A 89 7.97 1.20 -0.56
N ARG A 90 7.05 0.33 -0.97
CA ARG A 90 7.30 -0.69 -2.00
C ARG A 90 7.65 -0.07 -3.35
N ASN A 91 6.83 0.86 -3.85
CA ASN A 91 7.05 1.50 -5.15
C ASN A 91 8.37 2.28 -5.17
N MET A 92 8.73 2.96 -4.08
CA MET A 92 10.02 3.63 -3.95
C MET A 92 11.18 2.64 -4.02
N PHE A 93 11.09 1.51 -3.32
CA PHE A 93 12.11 0.47 -3.34
C PHE A 93 12.24 -0.17 -4.73
N GLU A 94 11.13 -0.53 -5.36
CA GLU A 94 11.12 -1.13 -6.72
C GLU A 94 11.69 -0.16 -7.76
N ALA A 95 11.34 1.13 -7.67
CA ALA A 95 11.94 2.16 -8.51
C ALA A 95 13.46 2.26 -8.30
N ALA A 96 13.93 2.14 -7.06
CA ALA A 96 15.36 2.14 -6.77
C ALA A 96 16.09 0.93 -7.32
N VAL A 97 15.50 -0.27 -7.21
CA VAL A 97 16.04 -1.49 -7.82
C VAL A 97 16.15 -1.36 -9.34
N ASN A 98 15.15 -0.77 -10.00
CA ASN A 98 15.20 -0.54 -11.45
C ASN A 98 16.31 0.44 -11.86
N ARG A 99 16.53 1.51 -11.08
CA ARG A 99 17.63 2.47 -11.32
C ARG A 99 18.99 1.82 -11.05
N HIS A 100 19.10 1.02 -9.99
CA HIS A 100 20.27 0.21 -9.67
C HIS A 100 20.63 -0.71 -10.83
N ALA A 101 19.69 -1.50 -11.34
CA ALA A 101 19.92 -2.39 -12.47
C ALA A 101 20.42 -1.61 -13.71
N SER A 102 19.79 -0.47 -14.01
CA SER A 102 20.19 0.41 -15.11
C SER A 102 21.59 1.01 -14.94
N ARG A 103 22.02 1.24 -13.70
CA ARG A 103 23.36 1.72 -13.35
C ARG A 103 24.39 0.62 -13.47
N VAL A 104 24.13 -0.55 -12.88
CA VAL A 104 25.07 -1.69 -12.85
C VAL A 104 25.39 -2.21 -14.23
N VAL A 105 24.42 -2.27 -15.14
CA VAL A 105 24.64 -2.71 -16.55
C VAL A 105 25.64 -1.81 -17.30
N LYS A 106 25.84 -0.56 -16.86
CA LYS A 106 26.78 0.38 -17.47
C LYS A 106 28.20 0.27 -16.91
N LEU A 107 28.42 -0.53 -15.87
CA LEU A 107 29.74 -0.73 -15.28
C LEU A 107 30.53 -1.74 -16.11
N GLU A 108 31.77 -1.39 -16.48
CA GLU A 108 32.64 -2.30 -17.24
C GLU A 108 33.09 -3.51 -16.40
N GLN A 109 33.33 -3.30 -15.11
CA GLN A 109 33.77 -4.32 -14.16
C GLN A 109 33.06 -4.12 -12.80
N PRO A 110 31.81 -4.56 -12.65
CA PRO A 110 31.07 -4.42 -11.40
C PRO A 110 31.68 -5.29 -10.30
N THR A 111 31.82 -4.73 -9.10
CA THR A 111 32.20 -5.48 -7.90
C THR A 111 30.99 -6.19 -7.31
N GLU A 112 31.21 -7.18 -6.43
CA GLU A 112 30.10 -7.83 -5.69
C GLU A 112 29.26 -6.82 -4.90
N ARG A 113 29.92 -5.80 -4.33
CA ARG A 113 29.24 -4.70 -3.64
C ARG A 113 28.33 -3.91 -4.57
N ASP A 114 28.76 -3.66 -5.82
CA ASP A 114 27.92 -2.94 -6.79
C ASP A 114 26.65 -3.70 -7.14
N LEU A 115 26.68 -5.04 -7.09
CA LEU A 115 25.52 -5.89 -7.40
C LEU A 115 24.45 -5.87 -6.30
N ILE A 116 24.82 -5.53 -5.07
CA ILE A 116 23.89 -5.58 -3.92
C ILE A 116 23.62 -4.21 -3.28
N ALA A 117 24.49 -3.22 -3.48
CA ALA A 117 24.36 -1.92 -2.81
C ALA A 117 23.46 -0.94 -3.59
N LEU A 118 22.37 -0.49 -2.94
CA LEU A 118 21.59 0.66 -3.36
C LEU A 118 22.24 1.94 -2.84
N ILE A 119 22.60 2.84 -3.76
CA ILE A 119 23.28 4.10 -3.48
C ILE A 119 22.33 5.29 -3.67
N PRO A 120 22.68 6.52 -3.23
CA PRO A 120 21.82 7.70 -3.41
C PRO A 120 21.31 7.91 -4.84
N ALA A 121 22.14 7.61 -5.85
CA ALA A 121 21.77 7.77 -7.26
C ALA A 121 20.63 6.83 -7.72
N ASP A 122 20.35 5.77 -6.96
CA ASP A 122 19.25 4.85 -7.25
C ASP A 122 17.93 5.33 -6.64
N VAL A 123 17.99 6.21 -5.63
CA VAL A 123 16.80 6.72 -4.94
C VAL A 123 16.19 7.85 -5.76
N GLY A 124 14.89 7.76 -6.03
CA GLY A 124 14.17 8.79 -6.77
C GLY A 124 12.66 8.65 -6.62
N ALA A 125 11.90 9.60 -7.20
CA ALA A 125 10.44 9.66 -7.11
C ALA A 125 9.80 8.28 -7.31
N PRO A 126 8.90 7.82 -6.41
CA PRO A 126 8.10 6.63 -6.69
C PRO A 126 7.20 6.92 -7.88
N ASP A 127 6.99 5.90 -8.70
CA ASP A 127 5.87 5.92 -9.62
C ASP A 127 4.59 5.63 -8.82
N LEU A 128 3.75 6.66 -8.66
CA LEU A 128 2.48 6.58 -7.94
C LEU A 128 1.29 6.30 -8.89
N SER A 129 1.54 6.07 -10.19
CA SER A 129 0.50 5.85 -11.20
C SER A 129 -0.14 4.44 -11.17
N GLY A 130 0.25 3.59 -10.23
CA GLY A 130 -0.34 2.27 -10.04
C GLY A 130 -1.85 2.35 -9.70
N PRO A 131 -2.63 1.29 -9.99
CA PRO A 131 -4.08 1.31 -9.84
C PRO A 131 -4.46 1.70 -8.41
N ASN A 132 -5.19 2.81 -8.31
CA ASN A 132 -5.66 3.34 -7.05
C ASN A 132 -6.81 2.46 -6.57
N LEU A 133 -6.59 1.67 -5.50
CA LEU A 133 -7.63 0.87 -4.84
C LEU A 133 -8.75 1.73 -4.21
N SER A 134 -8.69 3.06 -4.30
CA SER A 134 -9.80 3.93 -3.89
C SER A 134 -10.83 4.20 -4.99
N GLU A 135 -10.62 3.74 -6.22
CA GLU A 135 -11.72 3.59 -7.17
C GLU A 135 -12.22 2.15 -7.12
N PRO A 136 -13.48 1.90 -6.70
CA PRO A 136 -14.08 0.59 -6.89
C PRO A 136 -14.08 0.30 -8.39
N ASP A 137 -13.65 -0.90 -8.75
CA ASP A 137 -13.72 -1.41 -10.11
C ASP A 137 -15.19 -1.36 -10.56
N SER A 138 -15.51 -0.38 -11.41
CA SER A 138 -16.86 -0.18 -11.96
C SER A 138 -17.31 -1.32 -12.89
N SER A 139 -16.49 -2.37 -13.03
CA SER A 139 -16.79 -3.57 -13.80
C SER A 139 -17.34 -4.75 -12.98
N GLU A 140 -17.70 -4.58 -11.70
CA GLU A 140 -18.46 -5.63 -11.00
C GLU A 140 -19.81 -5.88 -11.72
N PRO A 141 -20.10 -7.14 -12.12
CA PRO A 141 -21.32 -7.45 -12.84
C PRO A 141 -22.51 -7.22 -11.90
N THR A 142 -23.41 -6.33 -12.30
CA THR A 142 -24.69 -6.12 -11.62
C THR A 142 -25.40 -7.46 -11.48
N LEU A 143 -25.52 -7.97 -10.25
CA LEU A 143 -26.42 -9.06 -9.91
C LEU A 143 -27.86 -8.61 -10.19
N THR A 144 -28.27 -8.72 -11.45
CA THR A 144 -29.68 -8.66 -11.84
C THR A 144 -30.41 -9.76 -11.08
N LYS A 145 -31.22 -9.36 -10.09
CA LYS A 145 -32.28 -10.18 -9.52
C LYS A 145 -33.08 -10.80 -10.66
N ARG A 146 -32.99 -12.12 -10.84
CA ARG A 146 -34.06 -12.84 -11.52
C ARG A 146 -35.21 -12.96 -10.53
N GLU A 147 -36.24 -12.15 -10.73
CA GLU A 147 -37.61 -12.57 -10.42
C GLU A 147 -37.82 -13.95 -11.05
N GLN A 148 -38.10 -14.94 -10.23
CA GLN A 148 -38.80 -16.13 -10.69
C GLN A 148 -40.11 -16.19 -9.91
N ASP A 149 -41.13 -15.81 -10.65
CA ASP A 149 -42.53 -16.11 -10.42
C ASP A 149 -42.74 -17.57 -10.00
N SER A 150 -43.78 -17.71 -9.17
CA SER A 150 -44.48 -18.91 -8.75
C SER A 150 -44.81 -19.90 -9.89
N PRO A 151 -45.22 -21.11 -9.53
CA PRO A 151 -46.67 -21.34 -9.38
C PRO A 151 -47.12 -21.65 -7.95
#